data_AF-A0A6C1RQW9-F1
#
_entry.id   AF-A0A6C1RQW9-F1
#
_cell.length_a   1.000
_cell.length_b   1.000
_cell.length_c   1.000
_cell.angle_alpha   90.00
_cell.angle_beta   90.00
_cell.angle_gamma   90.00
#
_symmetry.space_group_name_H-M   'P 1'
#
loop_
_entity.id
_entity.type
_entity.pdbx_description
1 polymer ?
#
loop_
_entity_poly.entity_id
_entity_poly.type
_entity_poly.pdbx_seq_one_letter_code
_entity_poly.pdbx_strand_id
1 'polypeptide(L)'
;GTRLWIALFAVLLVLLPFLWIISVSRGRRYVQEFVRRYRERQPYRRLSRALKHLSASLAETDGRDFYIALLEHIRRYLSTRLRTDCMSLTTSELDSHLERLVPAAEDRGLLLELFRYGDLVKFASLAAPTEQRSSHIAQLRTVVEKLEQRRTPRQPRRRNAVYQQRSERVGI
;
A
#
# COMPACT_ATOMS: atom_id res chain seq x y z
N GLY A 1 -31.98 -24.31 -50.29
CA GLY A 1 -30.85 -24.58 -49.38
C GLY A 1 -30.04 -23.34 -49.02
N THR A 2 -29.60 -22.55 -50.00
CA THR A 2 -28.62 -21.45 -49.82
C THR A 2 -29.11 -20.22 -49.05
N ARG A 3 -30.39 -19.85 -49.20
CA ARG A 3 -30.98 -18.67 -48.51
C ARG A 3 -30.95 -18.78 -46.97
N LEU A 4 -31.09 -19.99 -46.42
CA LEU A 4 -31.04 -20.23 -44.97
C LEU A 4 -29.62 -20.08 -44.42
N TRP A 5 -28.60 -20.55 -45.16
CA TRP A 5 -27.21 -20.39 -44.78
C TRP A 5 -26.78 -18.92 -44.76
N ILE A 6 -27.22 -18.13 -45.75
CA ILE A 6 -26.93 -16.69 -45.80
C ILE A 6 -27.56 -15.96 -44.62
N ALA A 7 -28.83 -16.26 -44.29
CA ALA A 7 -29.50 -15.67 -43.14
C ALA A 7 -28.80 -16.03 -41.81
N LEU A 8 -28.37 -17.28 -41.66
CA LEU A 8 -27.67 -17.76 -40.46
C LEU A 8 -26.31 -17.07 -40.31
N PHE A 9 -25.56 -16.91 -41.40
CA PHE A 9 -24.29 -16.20 -41.40
C PHE A 9 -24.43 -14.72 -41.08
N ALA A 10 -25.46 -14.06 -41.64
CA ALA A 10 -25.76 -12.66 -41.35
C ALA A 10 -26.12 -12.43 -39.87
N VAL A 11 -26.92 -13.33 -39.29
CA VAL A 11 -27.28 -13.28 -37.86
C VAL A 11 -26.05 -13.51 -36.97
N LEU A 12 -25.21 -14.48 -37.31
CA LEU A 12 -23.98 -14.77 -36.57
C LEU A 12 -23.00 -13.58 -36.59
N LEU A 13 -22.88 -12.91 -37.74
CA LEU A 13 -22.00 -11.77 -37.93
C LEU A 13 -22.41 -10.53 -37.10
N VAL A 14 -23.70 -10.41 -36.77
CA VAL A 14 -24.21 -9.36 -35.87
C VAL A 14 -24.15 -9.79 -34.39
N LEU A 15 -24.41 -11.06 -34.10
CA LEU A 15 -24.41 -11.57 -32.71
C LEU A 15 -23.01 -11.65 -32.10
N LEU A 16 -21.98 -12.01 -32.88
CA LEU A 16 -20.59 -12.09 -32.41
C LEU A 16 -20.07 -10.77 -31.81
N PRO A 17 -20.11 -9.61 -32.51
CA PRO A 17 -19.65 -8.35 -31.94
C PRO A 17 -20.53 -7.89 -30.77
N PHE A 18 -21.84 -8.17 -30.81
CA PHE A 18 -22.76 -7.83 -29.73
C PHE A 18 -22.44 -8.58 -28.42
N LEU A 19 -22.21 -9.89 -28.51
CA LEU A 19 -21.80 -10.73 -27.38
C LEU A 19 -20.40 -10.36 -26.85
N TRP A 20 -19.48 -9.99 -27.75
CA TRP A 20 -18.15 -9.50 -27.40
C TRP A 20 -18.22 -8.21 -26.56
N ILE A 21 -19.02 -7.21 -26.98
CA ILE A 21 -19.20 -5.96 -26.25
C ILE A 21 -19.78 -6.19 -24.84
N ILE A 22 -20.79 -7.06 -24.73
CA ILE A 22 -21.40 -7.40 -23.44
C ILE A 22 -20.39 -8.09 -22.52
N SER A 23 -19.60 -9.02 -23.05
CA SER A 23 -18.58 -9.77 -22.29
C SER A 23 -17.44 -8.86 -21.81
N VAL A 24 -16.96 -7.96 -22.68
CA VAL A 24 -15.94 -6.96 -22.32
C VAL A 24 -16.49 -5.95 -21.31
N SER A 25 -17.74 -5.52 -21.42
CA SER A 25 -18.35 -4.58 -20.47
C SER A 25 -18.55 -5.19 -19.07
N ARG A 26 -18.94 -6.47 -18.98
CA ARG A 26 -19.03 -7.20 -17.70
C ARG A 26 -17.64 -7.48 -17.11
N GLY A 27 -16.67 -7.89 -17.95
CA GLY A 27 -15.29 -8.09 -17.54
C GLY A 27 -14.59 -6.80 -17.07
N ARG A 28 -14.90 -5.67 -17.71
CA ARG A 28 -14.37 -4.35 -17.32
C ARG A 28 -14.69 -3.99 -15.88
N ARG A 29 -15.87 -4.31 -15.36
CA ARG A 29 -16.23 -4.01 -13.96
C ARG A 29 -15.35 -4.79 -12.97
N TYR A 30 -15.14 -6.09 -13.21
CA TYR A 30 -14.24 -6.92 -12.40
C TYR A 30 -12.78 -6.47 -12.49
N VAL A 31 -12.29 -6.15 -13.70
CA VAL A 31 -10.93 -5.65 -13.90
C VAL A 31 -10.75 -4.28 -13.24
N GLN A 32 -11.73 -3.38 -13.33
CA GLN A 32 -11.67 -2.07 -12.69
C GLN A 32 -11.64 -2.17 -11.16
N GLU A 33 -12.43 -3.06 -10.55
CA GLU A 33 -12.36 -3.29 -9.11
C GLU A 33 -11.02 -3.91 -8.68
N PHE A 34 -10.50 -4.86 -9.46
CA PHE A 34 -9.21 -5.48 -9.18
C PHE A 34 -8.05 -4.49 -9.32
N VAL A 35 -8.05 -3.69 -10.39
CA VAL A 35 -7.09 -2.60 -10.62
C VAL A 35 -7.21 -1.55 -9.53
N ARG A 36 -8.44 -1.17 -9.12
CA ARG A 36 -8.66 -0.22 -8.02
C ARG A 36 -8.05 -0.73 -6.72
N ARG A 37 -8.31 -1.98 -6.33
CA ARG A 37 -7.71 -2.59 -5.12
C ARG A 37 -6.19 -2.75 -5.22
N TYR A 38 -5.68 -3.12 -6.39
CA TYR A 38 -4.25 -3.23 -6.61
C TYR A 38 -3.57 -1.87 -6.44
N ARG A 39 -4.16 -0.82 -7.01
CA ARG A 39 -3.69 0.57 -6.91
C ARG A 39 -3.86 1.11 -5.49
N GLU A 40 -4.92 0.75 -4.79
CA GLU A 40 -5.15 1.10 -3.38
C GLU A 40 -4.07 0.51 -2.46
N ARG A 41 -3.59 -0.72 -2.70
CA ARG A 41 -2.54 -1.36 -1.89
C ARG A 41 -1.12 -0.97 -2.29
N GLN A 42 -0.94 -0.32 -3.44
CA GLN A 42 0.37 0.04 -3.96
C GLN A 42 1.19 0.95 -3.01
N PRO A 43 0.61 1.98 -2.36
CA PRO A 43 1.35 2.86 -1.45
C PRO A 43 1.87 2.12 -0.23
N TYR A 44 1.02 1.27 0.38
CA TYR A 44 1.43 0.41 1.49
C TYR A 44 2.58 -0.51 1.08
N ARG A 45 2.43 -1.25 -0.03
CA ARG A 45 3.48 -2.17 -0.50
C ARG A 45 4.81 -1.46 -0.79
N ARG A 46 4.76 -0.23 -1.32
CA ARG A 46 5.95 0.60 -1.55
C ARG A 46 6.61 0.96 -0.21
N LEU A 47 5.85 1.46 0.76
CA LEU A 47 6.37 1.78 2.08
C LEU A 47 6.93 0.54 2.80
N SER A 48 6.20 -0.59 2.81
CA SER A 48 6.67 -1.82 3.45
C SER A 48 7.99 -2.33 2.85
N ARG A 49 8.17 -2.23 1.53
CA ARG A 49 9.42 -2.59 0.86
C ARG A 49 10.56 -1.65 1.26
N ALA A 50 10.30 -0.35 1.28
CA ALA A 50 11.27 0.65 1.73
C ALA A 50 11.70 0.41 3.18
N LEU A 51 10.76 0.16 4.08
CA LEU A 51 11.06 -0.19 5.47
C LEU A 51 11.82 -1.51 5.62
N LYS A 52 11.63 -2.47 4.70
CA LYS A 52 12.42 -3.71 4.68
C LYS A 52 13.87 -3.44 4.23
N HIS A 53 14.04 -2.62 3.19
CA HIS A 53 15.35 -2.22 2.71
C HIS A 53 16.12 -1.44 3.79
N LEU A 54 15.49 -0.41 4.37
CA LEU A 54 16.06 0.38 5.46
C LEU A 54 16.44 -0.48 6.66
N SER A 55 15.62 -1.48 7.01
CA SER A 55 15.98 -2.41 8.11
C SER A 55 17.19 -3.29 7.79
N ALA A 56 17.40 -3.64 6.53
CA ALA A 56 18.53 -4.48 6.11
C ALA A 56 19.84 -3.68 6.05
N SER A 57 19.78 -2.39 5.71
CA SER A 57 20.95 -1.51 5.61
C SER A 57 21.27 -0.72 6.89
N LEU A 58 20.65 -1.06 8.04
CA LEU A 58 20.79 -0.30 9.29
C LEU A 58 22.23 -0.14 9.77
N ALA A 59 23.06 -1.18 9.63
CA ALA A 59 24.45 -1.17 10.09
C ALA A 59 25.35 -0.33 9.18
N GLU A 60 25.00 -0.21 7.89
CA GLU A 60 25.82 0.45 6.86
C GLU A 60 25.41 1.91 6.64
N THR A 61 24.14 2.24 6.91
CA THR A 61 23.59 3.58 6.67
C THR A 61 23.85 4.47 7.87
N ASP A 62 24.30 5.71 7.64
CA ASP A 62 24.39 6.71 8.71
C ASP A 62 23.01 7.07 9.28
N GLY A 63 22.98 7.54 10.53
CA GLY A 63 21.77 8.01 11.18
C GLY A 63 21.03 9.07 10.39
N ARG A 64 21.75 10.05 9.82
CA ARG A 64 21.16 11.16 9.07
C ARG A 64 20.49 10.69 7.79
N ASP A 65 21.21 9.93 6.98
CA ASP A 65 20.71 9.41 5.70
C ASP A 65 19.51 8.48 5.92
N PHE A 66 19.55 7.69 6.98
CA PHE A 66 18.45 6.84 7.40
C PHE A 66 17.16 7.66 7.64
N TYR A 67 17.21 8.74 8.43
CA TYR A 67 16.01 9.55 8.70
C TYR A 67 15.58 10.41 7.52
N ILE A 68 16.50 10.83 6.64
CA ILE A 68 16.15 11.46 5.37
C ILE A 68 15.28 10.51 4.53
N ALA A 69 15.78 9.29 4.30
CA ALA A 69 15.07 8.29 3.50
C ALA A 69 13.76 7.85 4.18
N LEU A 70 13.78 7.59 5.49
CA LEU A 70 12.60 7.15 6.24
C LEU A 70 11.47 8.17 6.15
N LEU A 71 11.75 9.45 6.47
CA LEU A 71 10.73 10.50 6.44
C LEU A 71 10.22 10.77 5.03
N GLU A 72 11.08 10.68 4.01
CA GLU A 72 10.66 10.79 2.61
C GLU A 72 9.67 9.68 2.23
N HIS A 73 9.95 8.43 2.60
CA HIS A 73 9.03 7.31 2.33
C HIS A 73 7.69 7.46 3.05
N ILE A 74 7.70 7.97 4.29
CA ILE A 74 6.47 8.26 5.03
C ILE A 74 5.69 9.39 4.35
N ARG A 75 6.34 10.50 3.97
CA ARG A 75 5.67 11.63 3.29
C ARG A 75 5.04 11.19 1.98
N ARG A 76 5.72 10.38 1.16
CA ARG A 76 5.13 9.83 -0.09
C ARG A 76 3.91 8.95 0.16
N TYR A 77 3.96 8.11 1.20
CA TYR A 77 2.82 7.29 1.61
C TYR A 77 1.64 8.16 2.06
N LEU A 78 1.89 9.11 2.96
CA LEU A 78 0.89 10.04 3.47
C LEU A 78 0.29 10.89 2.36
N SER A 79 1.11 11.39 1.42
CA SER A 79 0.63 12.19 0.29
C SER A 79 -0.41 11.46 -0.53
N THR A 80 -0.17 10.17 -0.79
CA THR A 80 -1.10 9.34 -1.54
C THR A 80 -2.38 9.05 -0.73
N ARG A 81 -2.28 8.98 0.60
CA ARG A 81 -3.40 8.62 1.49
C ARG A 81 -4.29 9.79 1.88
N LEU A 82 -3.70 10.98 1.99
CA LEU A 82 -4.35 12.26 2.27
C LEU A 82 -4.83 12.96 0.99
N ARG A 83 -4.29 12.59 -0.18
CA ARG A 83 -4.50 13.29 -1.46
C ARG A 83 -4.04 14.76 -1.39
N THR A 84 -3.00 15.01 -0.62
CA THR A 84 -2.34 16.32 -0.44
C THR A 84 -0.86 16.09 -0.64
N ASP A 85 -0.12 17.05 -1.20
CA ASP A 85 1.33 16.94 -1.25
C ASP A 85 1.92 17.13 0.16
N CYS A 86 2.34 16.02 0.79
CA CYS A 86 2.98 16.07 2.11
C CYS A 86 4.49 16.30 2.02
N MET A 87 5.08 16.39 0.82
CA MET A 87 6.50 16.65 0.67
C MET A 87 6.84 18.09 1.05
N SER A 88 5.96 19.04 0.71
CA SER A 88 6.10 20.47 0.98
C SER A 88 5.60 20.88 2.38
N LEU A 89 4.84 20.01 3.06
CA LEU A 89 4.29 20.35 4.37
C LEU A 89 5.38 20.37 5.45
N THR A 90 5.28 21.38 6.31
CA THR A 90 6.03 21.42 7.56
C THR A 90 5.48 20.36 8.53
N THR A 91 6.29 19.97 9.52
CA THR A 91 5.87 19.00 10.55
C THR A 91 4.63 19.47 11.33
N SER A 92 4.46 20.78 11.53
CA SER A 92 3.29 21.37 12.19
C SER A 92 2.04 21.33 11.31
N GLU A 93 2.15 21.65 10.02
CA GLU A 93 1.01 21.54 9.10
C GLU A 93 0.58 20.08 8.92
N LEU A 94 1.56 19.16 8.89
CA LEU A 94 1.30 17.72 8.75
C LEU A 94 0.43 17.19 9.89
N ASP A 95 0.56 17.71 11.11
CA ASP A 95 -0.27 17.31 12.26
C ASP A 95 -1.77 17.50 11.98
N SER A 96 -2.15 18.70 11.52
CA SER A 96 -3.54 19.02 11.17
C SER A 96 -4.11 18.10 10.09
N HIS A 97 -3.28 17.63 9.16
CA HIS A 97 -3.68 16.67 8.14
C HIS A 97 -3.77 15.24 8.70
N LEU A 98 -2.89 14.86 9.63
CA LEU A 98 -2.87 13.54 10.25
C LEU A 98 -4.13 13.27 11.07
N GLU A 99 -4.75 14.27 11.69
CA GLU A 99 -6.03 14.11 12.41
C GLU A 99 -7.12 13.47 11.54
N ARG A 100 -7.15 13.80 10.24
CA ARG A 100 -8.14 13.25 9.31
C ARG A 100 -7.89 11.80 8.93
N LEU A 101 -6.63 11.36 8.99
CA LEU A 101 -6.19 10.04 8.53
C LEU A 101 -6.00 9.04 9.67
N VAL A 102 -5.53 9.52 10.82
CA VAL A 102 -5.04 8.74 11.95
C VAL A 102 -5.91 9.05 13.17
N PRO A 103 -7.01 8.32 13.35
CA PRO A 103 -7.98 8.63 14.41
C PRO A 103 -7.44 8.32 15.82
N ALA A 104 -6.52 7.38 15.95
CA ALA A 104 -5.90 7.06 17.23
C ALA A 104 -4.82 8.12 17.56
N ALA A 105 -4.97 8.82 18.68
CA ALA A 105 -4.05 9.87 19.11
C ALA A 105 -2.62 9.33 19.35
N GLU A 106 -2.49 8.11 19.88
CA GLU A 106 -1.20 7.43 20.08
C GLU A 106 -0.46 7.21 18.74
N ASP A 107 -1.15 6.66 17.75
CA ASP A 107 -0.57 6.39 16.42
C ASP A 107 -0.18 7.71 15.71
N ARG A 108 -0.93 8.80 15.94
CA ARG A 108 -0.61 10.14 15.44
C ARG A 108 0.61 10.73 16.14
N GLY A 109 0.65 10.66 17.47
CA GLY A 109 1.78 11.11 18.29
C GLY A 109 3.09 10.46 17.87
N LEU A 110 3.05 9.15 17.62
CA LEU A 110 4.20 8.38 17.14
C LEU A 110 4.73 8.90 15.79
N LEU A 111 3.84 9.15 14.82
CA LEU A 111 4.25 9.70 13.53
C LEU A 111 4.91 11.08 13.67
N LEU A 112 4.32 11.95 14.49
CA LEU A 112 4.85 13.30 14.74
C LEU A 112 6.20 13.26 15.46
N GLU A 113 6.34 12.37 16.45
CA GLU A 113 7.60 12.13 17.13
C GLU A 113 8.67 11.69 16.13
N LEU A 114 8.34 10.78 15.20
CA LEU A 114 9.26 10.36 14.14
C LEU A 114 9.73 11.54 13.28
N PHE A 115 8.81 12.43 12.88
CA PHE A 115 9.15 13.63 12.10
C PHE A 115 10.05 14.57 12.90
N ARG A 116 9.68 14.88 14.15
CA ARG A 116 10.48 15.74 15.03
C ARG A 116 11.87 15.16 15.28
N TYR A 117 11.96 13.87 15.59
CA TYR A 117 13.23 13.20 15.81
C TYR A 117 14.09 13.22 14.54
N GLY A 118 13.50 12.92 13.38
CA GLY A 118 14.23 13.01 12.12
C GLY A 118 14.70 14.42 11.78
N ASP A 119 13.94 15.47 12.13
CA ASP A 119 14.37 16.86 11.99
C ASP A 119 15.57 17.16 12.92
N LEU A 120 15.57 16.67 14.16
CA LEU A 120 16.72 16.79 15.08
C LEU A 120 17.96 16.07 14.55
N VAL A 121 17.83 14.86 13.99
CA VAL A 121 18.98 14.15 13.41
C VAL A 121 19.52 14.89 12.18
N LYS A 122 18.65 15.46 11.34
CA LYS A 122 19.03 16.15 10.10
C LYS A 122 19.73 17.48 10.32
N PHE A 123 19.27 18.25 11.30
CA PHE A 123 19.65 19.65 11.49
C PHE A 123 20.45 19.88 12.78
N ALA A 124 20.26 19.07 13.81
CA ALA A 124 20.92 19.21 15.12
C ALA A 124 21.96 18.12 15.40
N SER A 125 22.32 17.29 14.40
CA SER A 125 23.30 16.20 14.50
C SER A 125 23.07 15.27 15.70
N LEU A 126 21.80 15.05 16.05
CA LEU A 126 21.43 14.11 17.12
C LEU A 126 21.89 12.69 16.73
N ALA A 127 22.56 12.01 17.66
CA ALA A 127 22.96 10.62 17.44
C ALA A 127 21.73 9.71 17.29
N ALA A 128 21.79 8.81 16.31
CA ALA A 128 20.71 7.88 15.99
C ALA A 128 21.20 6.43 16.06
N PRO A 129 21.25 5.82 17.26
CA PRO A 129 21.69 4.44 17.44
C PRO A 129 20.85 3.46 16.61
N THR A 130 21.46 2.34 16.23
CA THR A 130 20.81 1.30 15.42
C THR A 130 19.56 0.73 16.10
N GLU A 131 19.59 0.57 17.42
CA GLU A 131 18.49 0.09 18.24
C GLU A 131 17.28 1.04 18.11
N GLN A 132 17.51 2.35 18.24
CA GLN A 132 16.45 3.35 18.14
C GLN A 132 15.86 3.40 16.72
N ARG A 133 16.71 3.35 15.70
CA ARG A 133 16.27 3.27 14.29
C ARG A 133 15.44 2.01 14.02
N SER A 134 15.86 0.86 14.55
CA SER A 134 15.12 -0.40 14.41
C SER A 134 13.75 -0.35 15.10
N SER A 135 13.69 0.26 16.29
CA SER A 135 12.45 0.47 17.05
C SER A 135 11.47 1.35 16.27
N HIS A 136 11.95 2.47 15.72
CA HIS A 136 11.13 3.37 14.89
C HIS A 136 10.57 2.68 13.64
N ILE A 137 11.33 1.79 12.98
CA ILE A 137 10.80 1.00 11.86
C ILE A 137 9.67 0.07 12.34
N ALA A 138 9.86 -0.63 13.47
CA ALA A 138 8.87 -1.57 13.98
C ALA A 138 7.57 -0.87 14.40
N GLN A 139 7.69 0.26 15.09
CA GLN A 139 6.58 1.10 15.48
C GLN A 139 5.82 1.65 14.25
N LEU A 140 6.55 2.20 13.28
CA LEU A 140 5.94 2.71 12.04
C LEU A 140 5.23 1.60 11.25
N ARG A 141 5.81 0.40 11.15
CA ARG A 141 5.15 -0.75 10.51
C ARG A 141 3.81 -1.05 11.17
N THR A 142 3.78 -1.03 12.50
CA THR A 142 2.58 -1.30 13.30
C THR A 142 1.50 -0.25 13.03
N VAL A 143 1.85 1.04 13.08
CA VAL A 143 0.93 2.16 12.79
C VAL A 143 0.36 2.04 11.37
N VAL A 144 1.23 1.87 10.37
CA VAL A 144 0.80 1.79 8.96
C VAL A 144 -0.08 0.56 8.73
N GLU A 145 0.23 -0.58 9.33
CA GLU A 145 -0.60 -1.78 9.21
C GLU A 145 -1.99 -1.56 9.82
N LYS A 146 -2.11 -0.95 11.00
CA LYS A 146 -3.40 -0.57 11.60
C LYS A 146 -4.21 0.34 10.66
N LEU A 147 -3.56 1.34 10.06
CA LEU A 147 -4.21 2.28 9.13
C LEU A 147 -4.75 1.57 7.87
N GLU A 148 -3.99 0.63 7.32
CA GLU A 148 -4.38 -0.13 6.14
C GLU A 148 -5.47 -1.17 6.43
N GLN A 149 -5.45 -1.77 7.62
CA GLN A 149 -6.49 -2.70 8.07
C GLN A 149 -7.84 -2.00 8.22
N ARG A 150 -7.87 -0.76 8.72
CA ARG A 150 -9.09 0.06 8.80
C ARG A 150 -9.63 0.45 7.42
N ARG A 151 -8.75 0.61 6.42
CA ARG A 151 -9.11 1.02 5.05
C ARG A 151 -9.54 -0.13 4.14
N THR A 152 -9.04 -1.34 4.37
CA THR A 152 -9.44 -2.51 3.57
C THR A 152 -10.74 -3.08 4.14
N PRO A 153 -11.86 -3.11 3.40
CA PRO A 153 -13.04 -3.87 3.82
C PRO A 153 -12.58 -5.31 4.09
N ARG A 154 -12.86 -5.85 5.29
CA ARG A 154 -12.50 -7.22 5.69
C ARG A 154 -12.98 -8.21 4.62
N GLN A 155 -12.13 -8.52 3.66
CA GLN A 155 -12.32 -9.67 2.79
C GLN A 155 -11.55 -10.79 3.50
N PRO A 156 -12.22 -11.81 4.04
CA PRO A 156 -11.56 -12.85 4.80
C PRO A 156 -10.43 -13.43 3.95
N ARG A 157 -9.23 -13.41 4.51
CA ARG A 157 -8.00 -13.94 3.93
C ARG A 157 -8.24 -15.42 3.60
N ARG A 158 -8.63 -15.74 2.36
CA ARG A 158 -8.49 -17.07 1.74
C ARG A 158 -7.00 -17.39 1.52
N ARG A 159 -6.18 -17.31 2.57
CA ARG A 159 -4.73 -17.54 2.51
C ARG A 159 -4.28 -18.75 3.36
N ASN A 160 -5.21 -19.45 4.01
CA ASN A 160 -4.88 -20.64 4.81
C ASN A 160 -5.26 -21.98 4.16
N ALA A 161 -6.04 -22.00 3.07
CA ALA A 161 -6.44 -23.28 2.44
C ALA A 161 -5.32 -23.97 1.64
N VAL A 162 -4.26 -23.24 1.24
CA VAL A 162 -3.20 -23.81 0.37
C VAL A 162 -2.02 -24.39 1.16
N TYR A 163 -1.89 -24.07 2.46
CA TYR A 163 -0.82 -24.63 3.30
C TYR A 163 -1.22 -25.92 4.01
N GLN A 164 -2.50 -26.12 4.35
CA GLN A 164 -2.96 -27.36 4.99
C GLN A 164 -2.90 -28.57 4.04
N GLN A 165 -3.14 -28.35 2.74
CA GLN A 165 -3.14 -29.43 1.75
C GLN A 165 -1.73 -29.93 1.38
N ARG A 166 -0.67 -29.19 1.75
CA ARG A 166 0.73 -29.59 1.52
C ARG A 166 1.36 -30.28 2.74
N SER A 167 0.92 -29.99 3.96
CA SER A 167 1.38 -30.70 5.16
C SER A 167 0.79 -32.10 5.31
N GLU A 168 -0.39 -32.36 4.73
CA GLU A 168 -0.99 -33.71 4.73
C GLU A 168 -0.36 -34.67 3.70
N ARG A 169 0.43 -34.18 2.74
CA ARG A 169 1.09 -35.04 1.72
C ARG A 169 2.55 -35.39 2.02
N VAL A 170 3.12 -34.90 3.12
CA VAL A 170 4.53 -35.14 3.49
C VAL A 170 4.66 -35.80 4.87
N GLY A 171 3.55 -36.33 5.41
CA GLY A 171 3.55 -37.19 6.58
C GLY A 171 3.20 -38.63 6.21
N ILE A 172 4.16 -39.33 5.60
CA ILE A 172 4.28 -40.80 5.64
C ILE A 172 5.74 -41.09 5.95
#